data_AF-A0A315TSL2-F1
#
_entry.id   AF-A0A315TSL2-F1
#
_cell.length_a   1.000
_cell.length_b   1.000
_cell.length_c   1.000
_cell.angle_alpha   90.00
_cell.angle_beta   90.00
_cell.angle_gamma   90.00
#
_symmetry.space_group_name_H-M   'P 1'
#
loop_
_entity.id
_entity.type
_entity.pdbx_description
1 polymer ?
#
loop_
_entity_poly.entity_id
_entity_poly.type
_entity_poly.pdbx_seq_one_letter_code
_entity_poly.pdbx_strand_id
1 'polypeptide(L)'
;MTIDNDDANLPAQLDSHGVDDSAEVSRSWDHIGAIIVDAALQRRQNYHATVRPRVVALIEAWPDAATTSGFRRHLDTGTLSDVIDWPSPGRLAQVEDMTRVFESQGIETVAELRGALGDHASRAVLREALGAVRHVSPKTLDYIDTLSGVSTGGAVEE
;
A
#
# COMPACT_ATOMS: atom_id res chain seq x y z
N MET A 1 -21.12 -49.85 -28.72
CA MET A 1 -20.94 -50.00 -27.26
C MET A 1 -19.93 -48.93 -26.85
N THR A 2 -20.40 -47.72 -26.57
CA THR A 2 -20.73 -47.20 -25.22
C THR A 2 -19.51 -46.40 -24.71
N ILE A 3 -19.60 -45.07 -24.64
CA ILE A 3 -20.10 -44.25 -23.51
C ILE A 3 -19.10 -44.30 -22.34
N ASP A 4 -18.66 -43.27 -21.63
CA ASP A 4 -18.79 -41.80 -21.56
C ASP A 4 -17.63 -41.39 -20.61
N ASN A 5 -17.00 -40.22 -20.75
CA ASN A 5 -17.22 -39.02 -19.94
C ASN A 5 -17.48 -39.27 -18.43
N ASP A 6 -16.53 -38.89 -17.57
CA ASP A 6 -16.70 -38.04 -16.35
C ASP A 6 -15.41 -38.12 -15.51
N ASP A 7 -14.67 -37.03 -15.31
CA ASP A 7 -14.97 -35.89 -14.42
C ASP A 7 -14.37 -36.11 -13.02
N ALA A 8 -13.31 -35.34 -12.75
CA ALA A 8 -12.98 -34.75 -11.45
C ALA A 8 -11.61 -34.04 -11.57
N ASN A 9 -11.44 -33.17 -12.57
CA ASN A 9 -10.38 -32.17 -12.53
C ASN A 9 -10.97 -30.91 -11.92
N LEU A 10 -10.51 -30.62 -10.70
CA LEU A 10 -10.89 -29.52 -9.84
C LEU A 10 -10.85 -28.16 -10.58
N PRO A 11 -11.73 -27.23 -10.17
CA PRO A 11 -12.06 -26.04 -10.94
C PRO A 11 -10.87 -25.11 -11.14
N ALA A 12 -10.81 -24.57 -12.36
CA ALA A 12 -10.08 -23.39 -12.70
C ALA A 12 -10.41 -22.24 -11.73
N GLN A 13 -9.49 -21.97 -10.80
CA GLN A 13 -9.26 -20.63 -10.28
C GLN A 13 -7.87 -20.19 -10.71
N LEU A 14 -7.74 -19.98 -12.02
CA LEU A 14 -6.78 -19.00 -12.50
C LEU A 14 -7.47 -17.66 -12.34
N ASP A 15 -7.49 -17.17 -11.10
CA ASP A 15 -7.81 -15.78 -10.82
C ASP A 15 -6.84 -14.95 -11.66
N SER A 16 -7.43 -14.33 -12.67
CA SER A 16 -6.88 -13.29 -13.52
C SER A 16 -6.35 -12.16 -12.64
N HIS A 17 -5.14 -12.34 -12.13
CA HIS A 17 -4.30 -11.25 -11.70
C HIS A 17 -3.67 -10.67 -12.97
N GLY A 18 -4.47 -9.85 -13.66
CA GLY A 18 -3.94 -8.83 -14.54
C GLY A 18 -3.07 -7.91 -13.70
N VAL A 19 -1.81 -8.30 -13.54
CA VAL A 19 -0.72 -7.39 -13.25
C VAL A 19 -0.60 -6.53 -14.49
N ASP A 20 -1.27 -5.38 -14.43
CA ASP A 20 -1.01 -4.26 -15.33
C ASP A 20 0.37 -3.69 -14.95
N ASP A 21 1.39 -4.43 -15.42
CA ASP A 21 2.85 -4.25 -15.30
C ASP A 21 3.36 -3.04 -16.11
N SER A 22 2.53 -2.01 -16.32
CA SER A 22 2.90 -0.83 -17.13
C SER A 22 2.57 0.50 -16.47
N ALA A 23 2.03 0.49 -15.26
CA ALA A 23 1.82 1.68 -14.43
C ALA A 23 2.86 1.81 -13.29
N GLU A 24 3.98 1.09 -13.39
CA GLU A 24 4.98 0.99 -12.30
C GLU A 24 5.94 2.18 -12.22
N VAL A 25 6.10 2.98 -13.27
CA VAL A 25 7.14 4.03 -13.32
C VAL A 25 6.67 5.42 -12.83
N SER A 26 5.36 5.64 -12.66
CA SER A 26 4.79 6.94 -12.22
C SER A 26 4.01 6.87 -10.90
N ARG A 27 4.26 5.85 -10.07
CA ARG A 27 3.52 5.55 -8.82
C ARG A 27 4.15 6.10 -7.54
N SER A 28 5.25 6.85 -7.65
CA SER A 28 5.92 7.41 -6.47
C SER A 28 5.35 8.78 -6.11
N TRP A 29 4.50 8.82 -5.09
CA TRP A 29 4.13 10.07 -4.43
C TRP A 29 5.30 10.56 -3.58
N ASP A 30 5.59 11.86 -3.58
CA ASP A 30 6.55 12.49 -2.65
C ASP A 30 5.89 12.84 -1.30
N HIS A 31 4.81 12.14 -0.97
CA HIS A 31 3.95 12.45 0.16
C HIS A 31 3.60 11.16 0.90
N ILE A 32 4.07 11.01 2.14
CA ILE A 32 3.94 9.73 2.85
C ILE A 32 2.48 9.37 3.12
N GLY A 33 1.65 10.35 3.48
CA GLY A 33 0.21 10.13 3.66
C GLY A 33 -0.48 9.67 2.36
N ALA A 34 0.05 10.07 1.20
CA ALA A 34 -0.49 9.65 -0.09
C ALA A 34 -0.16 8.18 -0.33
N ILE A 35 1.08 7.76 -0.05
CA ILE A 35 1.50 6.34 -0.13
C ILE A 35 0.65 5.44 0.77
N ILE A 36 0.43 5.86 2.02
CA ILE A 36 -0.32 5.07 3.00
C ILE A 36 -1.78 4.92 2.56
N VAL A 37 -2.42 6.04 2.16
CA VAL A 37 -3.81 6.04 1.68
C VAL A 37 -3.94 5.26 0.37
N ASP A 38 -3.02 5.45 -0.57
CA ASP A 38 -2.95 4.72 -1.83
C ASP A 38 -2.91 3.20 -1.59
N ALA A 39 -1.98 2.74 -0.74
CA ALA A 39 -1.84 1.34 -0.35
C ALA A 39 -3.09 0.77 0.36
N ALA A 40 -3.75 1.57 1.18
CA ALA A 40 -4.98 1.15 1.86
C ALA A 40 -6.19 1.09 0.91
N LEU A 41 -6.28 2.00 -0.06
CA LEU A 41 -7.43 2.13 -0.97
C LEU A 41 -7.37 1.18 -2.17
N GLN A 42 -6.18 0.78 -2.60
CA GLN A 42 -5.97 0.03 -3.86
C GLN A 42 -6.71 -1.32 -3.92
N ARG A 43 -7.10 -1.92 -2.78
CA ARG A 43 -7.81 -3.20 -2.81
C ARG A 43 -9.14 -3.12 -3.58
N ARG A 44 -9.18 -3.85 -4.71
CA ARG A 44 -10.35 -4.11 -5.58
C ARG A 44 -10.97 -2.87 -6.26
N GLN A 45 -10.30 -1.72 -6.26
CA GLN A 45 -10.83 -0.49 -6.86
C GLN A 45 -10.06 -0.07 -8.11
N ASN A 46 -10.75 0.59 -9.04
CA ASN A 46 -10.13 1.22 -10.20
C ASN A 46 -9.24 2.38 -9.73
N TYR A 47 -7.91 2.20 -9.85
CA TYR A 47 -6.93 3.16 -9.38
C TYR A 47 -7.18 4.57 -9.93
N HIS A 48 -7.23 4.68 -11.26
CA HIS A 48 -7.33 5.97 -11.94
C HIS A 48 -8.68 6.67 -11.71
N ALA A 49 -9.75 5.89 -11.56
CA ALA A 49 -11.11 6.41 -11.40
C ALA A 49 -11.49 6.69 -9.94
N THR A 50 -10.86 6.02 -8.98
CA THR A 50 -11.30 6.05 -7.58
C THR A 50 -10.18 6.45 -6.62
N VAL A 51 -8.99 5.84 -6.73
CA VAL A 51 -7.88 6.02 -5.78
C VAL A 51 -7.15 7.34 -6.07
N ARG A 52 -6.70 7.54 -7.30
CA ARG A 52 -5.95 8.74 -7.72
C ARG A 52 -6.65 10.06 -7.37
N PRO A 53 -7.93 10.30 -7.72
CA PRO A 53 -8.58 11.57 -7.37
C PRO A 53 -8.69 11.80 -5.86
N ARG A 54 -8.80 10.72 -5.05
CA ARG A 54 -8.86 10.82 -3.59
C ARG A 54 -7.50 11.10 -2.96
N VAL A 55 -6.45 10.46 -3.48
CA VAL A 55 -5.07 10.73 -3.05
C VAL A 55 -4.68 12.16 -3.40
N VAL A 56 -5.06 12.65 -4.58
CA VAL A 56 -4.85 14.06 -4.96
C VAL A 56 -5.64 15.00 -4.03
N ALA A 57 -6.91 14.72 -3.76
CA ALA A 57 -7.71 15.50 -2.81
C ALA A 57 -7.09 15.55 -1.40
N LEU A 58 -6.50 14.45 -0.94
CA LEU A 58 -5.74 14.41 0.32
C LEU A 58 -4.53 15.33 0.29
N ILE A 59 -3.72 15.29 -0.78
CA ILE A 59 -2.53 16.14 -0.92
C ILE A 59 -2.92 17.62 -0.97
N GLU A 60 -4.01 17.95 -1.68
CA GLU A 60 -4.53 19.32 -1.76
C GLU A 60 -5.12 19.80 -0.42
N ALA A 61 -5.80 18.92 0.32
CA ALA A 61 -6.36 19.26 1.62
C ALA A 61 -5.29 19.37 2.71
N TRP A 62 -4.34 18.43 2.73
CA TRP A 62 -3.33 18.27 3.79
C TRP A 62 -1.91 18.24 3.21
N PRO A 63 -1.38 19.38 2.73
CA PRO A 63 0.00 19.44 2.24
C PRO A 63 1.03 19.08 3.33
N ASP A 64 0.71 19.35 4.61
CA ASP A 64 1.54 18.98 5.76
C ASP A 64 1.61 17.46 6.01
N ALA A 65 0.68 16.68 5.46
CA ALA A 65 0.69 15.22 5.56
C ALA A 65 1.74 14.54 4.66
N ALA A 66 2.60 15.33 4.01
CA ALA A 66 3.78 14.83 3.32
C ALA A 66 4.74 14.13 4.29
N THR A 67 4.66 14.48 5.59
CA THR A 67 5.39 13.84 6.68
C THR A 67 4.49 12.93 7.52
N THR A 68 5.06 11.89 8.12
CA THR A 68 4.31 10.94 8.96
C THR A 68 3.73 11.65 10.18
N SER A 69 4.50 12.56 10.77
CA SER A 69 4.09 13.42 11.88
C SER A 69 2.92 14.33 11.52
N GLY A 70 2.99 14.99 10.35
CA GLY A 70 1.91 15.83 9.86
C GLY A 70 0.65 15.03 9.55
N PHE A 71 0.81 13.87 8.92
CA PHE A 71 -0.31 12.97 8.63
C PHE A 71 -0.96 12.44 9.90
N ARG A 72 -0.17 12.02 10.89
CA ARG A 72 -0.65 11.55 12.21
C ARG A 72 -1.48 12.61 12.92
N ARG A 73 -1.05 13.88 12.86
CA ARG A 73 -1.81 15.00 13.43
C ARG A 73 -3.19 15.16 12.80
N HIS A 74 -3.31 14.95 11.49
CA HIS A 74 -4.59 14.98 10.78
C HIS A 74 -5.42 13.69 10.94
N LEU A 75 -4.78 12.56 11.25
CA LEU A 75 -5.50 11.35 11.63
C LEU A 75 -6.19 11.51 12.99
N ASP A 76 -5.52 12.17 13.94
CA ASP A 76 -6.07 12.45 15.28
C ASP A 76 -7.32 13.33 15.23
N THR A 77 -7.44 14.20 14.23
CA THR A 77 -8.65 15.01 14.03
C THR A 77 -9.85 14.21 13.50
N GLY A 78 -9.64 12.95 13.08
CA GLY A 78 -10.71 12.06 12.59
C GLY A 78 -11.33 12.50 11.25
N THR A 79 -10.75 13.48 10.57
CA THR A 79 -11.28 14.08 9.34
C THR A 79 -10.88 13.33 8.07
N LEU A 80 -10.06 12.27 8.19
CA LEU A 80 -9.56 11.54 7.02
C LEU A 80 -10.70 11.02 6.15
N SER A 81 -11.69 10.36 6.77
CA SER A 81 -12.85 9.82 6.04
C SER A 81 -13.63 10.86 5.25
N ASP A 82 -13.65 12.11 5.72
CA ASP A 82 -14.32 13.23 5.05
C ASP A 82 -13.49 13.71 3.85
N VAL A 83 -12.17 13.87 4.04
CA VAL A 83 -11.24 14.35 3.02
C VAL A 83 -11.10 13.39 1.84
N ILE A 84 -10.96 12.08 2.11
CA ILE A 84 -10.86 11.07 1.05
C ILE A 84 -12.23 10.51 0.63
N ASP A 85 -13.32 11.05 1.17
CA ASP A 85 -14.70 10.58 0.97
C ASP A 85 -14.76 9.04 1.03
N TRP A 86 -14.33 8.48 2.17
CA TRP A 86 -14.19 7.05 2.35
C TRP A 86 -14.81 6.55 3.67
N PRO A 87 -15.97 5.88 3.62
CA PRO A 87 -16.73 5.51 4.82
C PRO A 87 -16.30 4.18 5.46
N SER A 88 -15.18 3.55 5.07
CA SER A 88 -14.77 2.26 5.62
C SER A 88 -13.88 2.39 6.86
N PRO A 89 -14.38 2.14 8.09
CA PRO A 89 -13.57 2.25 9.30
C PRO A 89 -12.40 1.26 9.33
N GLY A 90 -12.53 0.08 8.71
CA GLY A 90 -11.43 -0.88 8.62
C GLY A 90 -10.25 -0.40 7.78
N ARG A 91 -10.48 0.45 6.77
CA ARG A 91 -9.40 1.05 5.98
C ARG A 91 -8.79 2.26 6.69
N LEU A 92 -9.61 3.05 7.38
CA LEU A 92 -9.09 4.14 8.23
C LEU A 92 -8.18 3.57 9.33
N ALA A 93 -8.62 2.51 10.01
CA ALA A 93 -7.80 1.82 11.00
C ALA A 93 -6.50 1.26 10.39
N GLN A 94 -6.55 0.74 9.15
CA GLN A 94 -5.35 0.29 8.44
C GLN A 94 -4.39 1.45 8.15
N VAL A 95 -4.90 2.60 7.71
CA VAL A 95 -4.12 3.81 7.46
C VAL A 95 -3.48 4.32 8.75
N GLU A 96 -4.24 4.39 9.84
CA GLU A 96 -3.72 4.79 11.16
C GLU A 96 -2.62 3.87 11.67
N ASP A 97 -2.83 2.56 11.53
CA ASP A 97 -1.88 1.58 12.03
C ASP A 97 -0.58 1.57 11.21
N MET A 98 -0.68 1.66 9.87
CA MET A 98 0.49 1.89 9.01
C MET A 98 1.26 3.15 9.38
N THR A 99 0.54 4.25 9.63
CA THR A 99 1.15 5.53 10.03
C THR A 99 1.91 5.37 11.34
N ARG A 100 1.34 4.64 12.31
CA ARG A 100 1.97 4.37 13.60
C ARG A 100 3.23 3.50 13.46
N VAL A 101 3.21 2.54 12.54
CA VAL A 101 4.41 1.74 12.25
C VAL A 101 5.50 2.63 11.64
N PHE A 102 5.16 3.50 10.69
CA PHE A 102 6.12 4.40 10.06
C PHE A 102 6.73 5.36 11.09
N GLU A 103 5.89 5.92 11.98
CA GLU A 103 6.33 6.76 13.10
C GLU A 103 7.28 6.01 14.04
N SER A 104 6.94 4.77 14.41
CA SER A 104 7.76 3.91 15.27
C SER A 104 9.11 3.55 14.64
N GLN A 105 9.17 3.44 13.31
CA GLN A 105 10.40 3.25 12.55
C GLN A 105 11.18 4.55 12.30
N GLY A 106 10.65 5.70 12.74
CA GLY A 106 11.24 7.01 12.49
C GLY A 106 11.20 7.44 11.03
N ILE A 107 10.30 6.86 10.23
CA ILE A 107 10.13 7.21 8.82
C ILE A 107 9.24 8.44 8.76
N GLU A 108 9.83 9.62 8.52
CA GLU A 108 9.04 10.84 8.34
C GLU A 108 8.71 11.11 6.88
N THR A 109 9.61 10.78 5.95
CA THR A 109 9.46 11.12 4.53
C THR A 109 9.55 9.90 3.62
N VAL A 110 9.13 10.07 2.37
CA VAL A 110 9.23 9.02 1.35
C VAL A 110 10.68 8.63 1.06
N ALA A 111 11.62 9.57 1.19
CA ALA A 111 13.05 9.29 1.06
C ALA A 111 13.53 8.35 2.16
N GLU A 112 13.08 8.55 3.40
CA GLU A 112 13.41 7.65 4.51
C GLU A 112 12.75 6.29 4.38
N LEU A 113 11.50 6.24 3.91
CA LEU A 113 10.83 4.97 3.60
C LEU A 113 11.64 4.17 2.57
N ARG A 114 12.14 4.83 1.53
CA ARG A 114 13.02 4.22 0.52
C ARG A 114 14.34 3.76 1.09
N GLY A 115 14.97 4.56 1.95
CA GLY A 115 16.19 4.17 2.66
C GLY A 115 15.97 2.93 3.52
N ALA A 116 14.88 2.90 4.29
CA ALA A 116 14.51 1.79 5.14
C ALA A 116 14.17 0.50 4.36
N LEU A 117 13.60 0.63 3.16
CA LEU A 117 13.29 -0.52 2.30
C LEU A 117 14.50 -0.98 1.47
N GLY A 118 15.45 -0.08 1.17
CA GLY A 118 16.71 -0.40 0.51
C GLY A 118 17.69 -1.14 1.41
N ASP A 119 17.66 -0.90 2.72
CA ASP A 119 18.45 -1.65 3.69
C ASP A 119 17.75 -2.95 4.12
N HIS A 120 18.44 -4.08 4.01
CA HIS A 120 17.86 -5.40 4.30
C HIS A 120 17.48 -5.56 5.78
N ALA A 121 18.22 -4.95 6.70
CA ALA A 121 17.92 -5.04 8.13
C ALA A 121 16.70 -4.17 8.47
N SER A 122 16.68 -2.91 8.04
CA SER A 122 15.53 -2.02 8.21
C SER A 122 14.27 -2.55 7.54
N ARG A 123 14.39 -3.14 6.35
CA ARG A 123 13.26 -3.78 5.65
C ARG A 123 12.67 -4.93 6.45
N ALA A 124 13.50 -5.77 7.05
CA ALA A 124 13.04 -6.89 7.88
C ALA A 124 12.26 -6.38 9.09
N VAL A 125 12.78 -5.37 9.79
CA VAL A 125 12.11 -4.75 10.95
C VAL A 125 10.79 -4.09 10.54
N LEU A 126 10.79 -3.34 9.43
CA LEU A 126 9.59 -2.68 8.91
C LEU A 126 8.51 -3.71 8.51
N ARG A 127 8.91 -4.80 7.84
CA ARG A 127 7.97 -5.89 7.47
C ARG A 127 7.44 -6.63 8.69
N GLU A 128 8.26 -6.85 9.71
CA GLU A 128 7.82 -7.47 10.97
C GLU A 128 6.83 -6.54 11.70
N ALA A 129 7.16 -5.26 11.83
CA ALA A 129 6.32 -4.26 12.47
C ALA A 129 4.97 -4.10 11.74
N LEU A 130 4.98 -3.98 10.41
CA LEU A 130 3.77 -3.94 9.60
C LEU A 130 3.02 -5.29 9.64
N GLY A 131 3.71 -6.42 9.74
CA GLY A 131 3.10 -7.75 9.85
C GLY A 131 2.39 -7.98 11.19
N ALA A 132 2.82 -7.29 12.25
CA ALA A 132 2.18 -7.33 13.56
C ALA A 132 0.83 -6.56 13.62
N VAL A 133 0.51 -5.81 12.58
CA VAL A 133 -0.69 -4.96 12.50
C VAL A 133 -1.94 -5.79 12.17
N ARG A 134 -3.00 -5.61 12.98
CA ARG A 134 -4.23 -6.42 12.94
C ARG A 134 -5.01 -6.36 11.61
N HIS A 135 -4.66 -5.44 10.72
CA HIS A 135 -5.33 -5.20 9.44
C HIS A 135 -4.38 -5.12 8.24
N VAL A 136 -3.08 -5.39 8.41
CA VAL A 136 -2.13 -5.48 7.31
C VAL A 136 -1.99 -6.94 6.91
N SER A 137 -2.29 -7.25 5.66
CA SER A 137 -2.03 -8.59 5.12
C SER A 137 -0.66 -8.63 4.44
N PRO A 138 -0.06 -9.82 4.27
CA PRO A 138 1.18 -9.98 3.49
C PRO A 138 1.11 -9.37 2.08
N LYS A 139 -0.07 -9.35 1.45
CA LYS A 139 -0.30 -8.67 0.16
C LYS A 139 -0.07 -7.15 0.21
N THR A 140 -0.37 -6.53 1.34
CA THR A 140 -0.15 -5.10 1.55
C THR A 140 1.34 -4.80 1.79
N LEU A 141 2.07 -5.71 2.45
CA LEU A 141 3.53 -5.63 2.58
C LEU A 141 4.23 -5.75 1.22
N ASP A 142 3.78 -6.67 0.39
CA ASP A 142 4.25 -6.85 -0.99
C ASP A 142 4.04 -5.59 -1.82
N TYR A 143 2.86 -4.96 -1.68
CA TYR A 143 2.56 -3.72 -2.40
C TYR A 143 3.41 -2.52 -1.95
N ILE A 144 3.67 -2.36 -0.65
CA ILE A 144 4.54 -1.28 -0.14
C ILE A 144 5.97 -1.45 -0.69
N ASP A 145 6.43 -2.69 -0.80
CA ASP A 145 7.72 -3.05 -1.42
C ASP A 145 7.76 -2.54 -2.87
N THR A 146 6.78 -2.95 -3.69
CA THR A 146 6.67 -2.52 -5.09
C THR A 146 6.57 -1.00 -5.21
N LEU A 147 5.74 -0.34 -4.38
CA LEU A 147 5.49 1.11 -4.48
C LEU A 147 6.72 1.94 -4.10
N SER A 148 7.54 1.45 -3.18
CA SER A 148 8.76 2.13 -2.76
C SER A 148 9.89 2.04 -3.80
N GLY A 149 9.76 1.17 -4.80
CA GLY A 149 10.76 0.98 -5.85
C GLY A 149 11.82 -0.06 -5.51
N VAL A 150 11.64 -0.88 -4.48
CA VAL A 150 12.29 -2.20 -4.42
C VAL A 150 11.53 -3.16 -5.33
N SER A 151 11.53 -2.88 -6.63
CA SER A 151 11.32 -3.95 -7.59
C SER A 151 12.36 -5.02 -7.25
N THR A 152 11.92 -6.26 -7.06
CA THR A 152 12.78 -7.44 -7.19
C THR A 152 13.31 -7.46 -8.63
N GLY A 153 14.26 -6.57 -8.90
CA GLY A 153 15.11 -6.56 -10.08
C GLY A 153 16.41 -7.17 -9.64
N GLY A 154 16.59 -8.45 -9.91
CA GLY A 154 17.90 -9.04 -9.90
C GLY A 154 18.82 -8.22 -10.81
N ALA A 155 19.90 -7.72 -10.22
CA ALA A 155 21.17 -7.46 -10.88
C ALA A 155 22.21 -7.79 -9.80
N VAL A 156 22.87 -8.96 -9.81
CA VAL A 156 24.20 -9.17 -10.45
C VAL A 156 24.92 -7.82 -10.64
N GLU A 157 26.04 -7.50 -10.01
CA GLU A 157 27.39 -8.11 -9.95
C GLU A 157 28.08 -7.46 -8.70
N GLU A 158 29.07 -8.03 -7.99
CA GLU A 158 30.34 -8.66 -8.41
C GLU A 158 30.79 -9.81 -7.50
#